data_AF-A0A8J2NDG6-F1
#
_entry.id   AF-A0A8J2NDG6-F1
#
_cell.length_a   1.000
_cell.length_b   1.000
_cell.length_c   1.000
_cell.angle_alpha   90.00
_cell.angle_beta   90.00
_cell.angle_gamma   90.00
#
_symmetry.space_group_name_H-M   'P 1'
#
loop_
_entity.id
_entity.type
_entity.pdbx_description
1 polymer ?
#
loop_
_entity_poly.entity_id
_entity_poly.type
_entity_poly.pdbx_seq_one_letter_code
_entity_poly.pdbx_strand_id
1 'polypeptide(L)'
;MHAFSTLTTLAMTLFTAQTTNAWLLEFWGTQNVCSKPEGSAADNSAGGEPNQGNDCMMAYYDLNAMLVKDWDDGCTVKLYNGVGLSCHGDVILEYTKEKAEEDAKLSDDGTYMCLVDLGGEPGPYYASYTCE
;
A
#
# COMPACT_ATOMS: atom_id res chain seq x y z
N MET A 1 36.86 -48.14 24.19
CA MET A 1 36.97 -46.85 23.49
C MET A 1 35.68 -46.08 23.74
N HIS A 2 35.82 -44.83 24.15
CA HIS A 2 34.76 -43.92 24.60
C HIS A 2 33.92 -43.35 23.44
N ALA A 3 32.65 -43.07 23.79
CA ALA A 3 31.82 -41.95 23.33
C ALA A 3 31.37 -41.95 21.85
N PHE A 4 30.30 -41.30 21.42
CA PHE A 4 29.57 -40.15 21.94
C PHE A 4 28.07 -40.31 21.63
N SER A 5 27.23 -39.90 22.59
CA SER A 5 25.84 -39.53 22.36
C SER A 5 25.78 -38.24 21.56
N THR A 6 24.89 -38.17 20.56
CA THR A 6 24.40 -36.89 20.04
C THR A 6 22.89 -36.96 19.87
N LEU A 7 22.21 -36.42 20.88
CA LEU A 7 20.90 -35.81 20.75
C LEU A 7 21.05 -34.63 19.78
N THR A 8 20.17 -34.52 18.78
CA THR A 8 20.00 -33.27 18.03
C THR A 8 18.55 -32.82 18.13
N THR A 9 18.41 -31.91 19.08
CA THR A 9 17.41 -30.88 19.35
C THR A 9 16.49 -30.50 18.19
N LEU A 10 15.18 -30.43 18.48
CA LEU A 10 14.18 -29.71 17.69
C LEU A 10 14.58 -28.25 17.49
N ALA A 11 14.54 -27.75 16.26
CA ALA A 11 14.48 -26.32 15.98
C ALA A 11 13.13 -25.97 15.35
N MET A 12 12.44 -25.08 16.05
CA MET A 12 11.11 -24.50 15.81
C MET A 12 10.94 -23.96 14.38
N THR A 13 9.87 -24.36 13.69
CA THR A 13 9.23 -23.48 12.72
C THR A 13 8.21 -22.64 13.47
N LEU A 14 8.60 -21.38 13.69
CA LEU A 14 7.75 -20.32 14.20
C LEU A 14 6.53 -20.21 13.29
N PHE A 15 5.35 -20.51 13.83
CA PHE A 15 4.11 -19.97 13.29
C PHE A 15 4.12 -18.46 13.60
N THR A 16 4.54 -17.63 12.65
CA THR A 16 4.15 -16.23 12.66
C THR A 16 2.76 -16.15 12.06
N ALA A 17 1.75 -16.17 12.93
CA ALA A 17 0.43 -15.70 12.59
C ALA A 17 0.49 -14.20 12.31
N GLN A 18 -0.12 -13.77 11.20
CA GLN A 18 -1.07 -12.66 11.11
C GLN A 18 -1.18 -12.29 9.64
N THR A 19 -2.28 -12.68 8.99
CA THR A 19 -2.72 -12.05 7.74
C THR A 19 -3.25 -10.66 8.12
N THR A 20 -2.35 -9.74 8.44
CA THR A 20 -2.58 -8.32 8.17
C THR A 20 -2.67 -8.22 6.65
N ASN A 21 -3.61 -7.44 6.11
CA ASN A 21 -3.80 -7.32 4.65
C ASN A 21 -2.45 -7.23 3.94
N ALA A 22 -2.27 -7.99 2.86
CA ALA A 22 -1.01 -7.95 2.13
C ALA A 22 -0.82 -6.63 1.39
N TRP A 23 -1.89 -5.86 1.22
CA TRP A 23 -1.77 -4.47 0.83
C TRP A 23 -2.92 -3.65 1.40
N LEU A 24 -2.66 -2.37 1.63
CA LEU A 24 -3.68 -1.40 1.97
C LEU A 24 -3.37 -0.06 1.30
N LEU A 25 -4.40 0.52 0.71
CA LEU A 25 -4.45 1.90 0.25
C LEU A 25 -5.32 2.72 1.22
N GLU A 26 -4.81 3.83 1.72
CA GLU A 26 -5.58 4.79 2.52
C GLU A 26 -5.53 6.17 1.84
N PHE A 27 -6.66 6.89 1.88
CA PHE A 27 -6.85 8.15 1.19
C PHE A 27 -7.36 9.22 2.16
N TRP A 28 -6.82 10.43 2.04
CA TRP A 28 -7.24 11.59 2.80
C TRP A 28 -7.51 12.75 1.87
N GLY A 29 -8.66 13.39 2.03
CA GLY A 29 -8.98 14.63 1.33
C GLY A 29 -9.06 15.86 2.22
N THR A 30 -9.13 15.69 3.53
CA THR A 30 -9.12 16.83 4.47
C THR A 30 -7.75 17.11 5.09
N GLN A 31 -6.82 16.17 4.91
CA GLN A 31 -5.53 16.16 5.58
C GLN A 31 -4.42 15.86 4.59
N ASN A 32 -3.28 16.52 4.79
CA ASN A 32 -2.08 16.35 3.98
C ASN A 32 -1.01 15.53 4.73
N VAL A 33 -1.43 14.41 5.30
CA VAL A 33 -0.59 13.49 6.06
C VAL A 33 -1.05 12.07 5.81
N CYS A 34 -0.14 11.10 5.83
CA CYS A 34 -0.47 9.66 5.79
C CYS A 34 -0.36 9.00 7.16
N SER A 35 -0.41 9.80 8.22
CA SER A 35 -0.39 9.32 9.59
C SER A 35 -1.60 9.89 10.32
N LYS A 36 -2.15 9.07 11.22
CA LYS A 36 -3.29 9.47 12.03
C LYS A 36 -2.79 10.22 13.26
N PRO A 37 -3.18 11.49 13.49
CA PRO A 37 -3.35 11.98 14.85
C PRO A 37 -4.18 10.97 15.65
N GLU A 38 -3.89 10.80 16.93
CA GLU A 38 -4.59 9.86 17.81
C GLU A 38 -6.12 10.06 17.69
N GLY A 39 -6.85 9.00 17.30
CA GLY A 39 -8.31 9.03 17.11
C GLY A 39 -8.82 9.40 15.71
N SER A 40 -7.96 9.58 14.71
CA SER A 40 -8.39 9.87 13.32
C SER A 40 -8.52 8.62 12.44
N ALA A 41 -9.23 8.74 11.32
CA ALA A 41 -9.39 7.71 10.29
C ALA A 41 -9.00 8.25 8.91
N ALA A 42 -8.59 7.36 8.00
CA ALA A 42 -8.57 7.71 6.59
C ALA A 42 -10.00 8.00 6.13
N ASP A 43 -10.17 8.92 5.18
CA ASP A 43 -11.49 9.25 4.65
C ASP A 43 -12.06 8.09 3.82
N ASN A 44 -11.17 7.35 3.16
CA ASN A 44 -11.49 6.13 2.43
C ASN A 44 -10.29 5.17 2.46
N SER A 45 -10.52 3.87 2.30
CA SER A 45 -9.47 2.87 2.21
C SER A 45 -9.93 1.60 1.51
N ALA A 46 -8.97 0.85 0.98
CA ALA A 46 -9.19 -0.49 0.46
C ALA A 46 -7.95 -1.34 0.68
N GLY A 47 -8.14 -2.62 0.98
CA GLY A 47 -7.06 -3.58 1.14
C GLY A 47 -7.50 -4.96 0.68
N GLY A 48 -6.54 -5.86 0.55
CA GLY A 48 -6.78 -7.22 0.06
C GLY A 48 -5.79 -8.25 0.60
N GLU A 49 -6.05 -9.49 0.20
CA GLU A 49 -5.17 -10.63 0.45
C GLU A 49 -3.95 -10.59 -0.51
N PRO A 50 -2.88 -11.35 -0.23
CA PRO A 50 -1.67 -11.39 -1.08
C PRO A 50 -1.98 -11.66 -2.55
N ASN A 51 -1.38 -10.86 -3.44
CA ASN A 51 -1.53 -10.94 -4.89
C ASN A 51 -2.96 -10.71 -5.41
N GLN A 52 -3.90 -10.28 -4.56
CA GLN A 52 -5.21 -9.85 -5.05
C GLN A 52 -5.14 -8.42 -5.58
N GLY A 53 -5.70 -8.22 -6.77
CA GLY A 53 -5.86 -6.89 -7.36
C GLY A 53 -7.16 -6.20 -6.94
N ASN A 54 -7.17 -4.89 -7.11
CA ASN A 54 -8.35 -4.08 -7.27
C ASN A 54 -8.25 -3.32 -8.60
N ASP A 55 -9.10 -3.68 -9.55
CA ASP A 55 -9.08 -3.13 -10.91
C ASP A 55 -9.43 -1.64 -10.95
N CYS A 56 -10.30 -1.20 -10.05
CA CYS A 56 -10.61 0.22 -9.87
C CYS A 56 -11.42 0.49 -8.61
N MET A 57 -10.99 1.47 -7.81
CA MET A 57 -11.73 2.00 -6.68
C MET A 57 -11.77 3.53 -6.72
N MET A 58 -12.85 4.11 -6.21
CA MET A 58 -12.87 5.55 -5.95
C MET A 58 -11.97 5.85 -4.76
N ALA A 59 -10.99 6.75 -4.92
CA ALA A 59 -10.12 7.21 -3.85
C ALA A 59 -10.83 8.30 -3.03
N TYR A 60 -10.97 9.51 -3.59
CA TYR A 60 -11.67 10.63 -2.96
C TYR A 60 -11.98 11.76 -3.98
N TYR A 61 -12.78 12.77 -3.64
CA TYR A 61 -13.10 13.90 -4.55
C TYR A 61 -12.09 15.07 -4.50
N ASP A 62 -11.44 15.26 -3.37
CA ASP A 62 -10.42 16.30 -3.19
C ASP A 62 -9.21 15.66 -2.50
N LEU A 63 -8.54 14.74 -3.18
CA LEU A 63 -7.46 13.95 -2.60
C LEU A 63 -6.26 14.86 -2.26
N ASN A 64 -5.78 14.78 -1.02
CA ASN A 64 -4.61 15.52 -0.54
C ASN A 64 -3.44 14.60 -0.19
N ALA A 65 -3.71 13.42 0.37
CA ALA A 65 -2.68 12.44 0.68
C ALA A 65 -3.14 11.00 0.42
N MET A 66 -2.18 10.12 0.17
CA MET A 66 -2.37 8.69 -0.08
C MET A 66 -1.26 7.88 0.59
N LEU A 67 -1.64 6.80 1.27
CA LEU A 67 -0.73 5.80 1.83
C LEU A 67 -0.85 4.52 1.00
N VAL A 68 0.29 3.94 0.67
CA VAL A 68 0.39 2.54 0.20
C VAL A 68 1.19 1.79 1.26
N LYS A 69 0.66 0.70 1.81
CA LYS A 69 1.37 -0.13 2.78
C LYS A 69 1.19 -1.61 2.52
N ASP A 70 2.12 -2.39 3.08
CA ASP A 70 2.20 -3.85 2.99
C ASP A 70 2.43 -4.41 1.56
N TRP A 71 2.38 -3.55 0.54
CA TRP A 71 2.59 -3.78 -0.90
C TRP A 71 3.37 -5.06 -1.28
N ASP A 72 2.69 -5.95 -1.99
CA ASP A 72 3.27 -7.13 -2.63
C ASP A 72 4.24 -6.76 -3.76
N ASP A 73 5.30 -7.54 -3.90
CA ASP A 73 6.24 -7.44 -5.01
C ASP A 73 5.53 -7.82 -6.33
N GLY A 74 5.82 -7.10 -7.42
CA GLY A 74 5.18 -7.33 -8.73
C GLY A 74 3.80 -6.69 -8.91
N CYS A 75 3.26 -6.03 -7.88
CA CYS A 75 2.02 -5.26 -8.02
C CYS A 75 2.30 -3.78 -8.31
N THR A 76 1.41 -3.13 -9.04
CA THR A 76 1.48 -1.72 -9.43
C THR A 76 0.33 -0.94 -8.84
N VAL A 77 0.62 0.22 -8.24
CA VAL A 77 -0.38 1.18 -7.78
C VAL A 77 -0.47 2.33 -8.76
N LYS A 78 -1.69 2.64 -9.20
CA LYS A 78 -1.97 3.79 -10.06
C LYS A 78 -3.03 4.70 -9.44
N LEU A 79 -2.86 6.00 -9.61
CA LEU A 79 -3.84 7.02 -9.27
C LEU A 79 -4.22 7.78 -10.54
N TYR A 80 -5.52 7.96 -10.73
CA TYR A 80 -6.12 8.59 -11.90
C TYR A 80 -6.87 9.86 -11.48
N ASN A 81 -6.63 10.95 -12.20
CA ASN A 81 -7.51 12.12 -12.16
C ASN A 81 -8.68 11.87 -13.12
N GLY A 82 -9.87 11.66 -12.59
CA GLY A 82 -11.00 11.15 -13.34
C GLY A 82 -11.78 12.22 -14.11
N VAL A 83 -11.98 12.01 -15.41
CA VAL A 83 -13.11 12.56 -16.18
C VAL A 83 -14.24 11.51 -16.18
N GLY A 84 -14.91 11.32 -15.04
CA GLY A 84 -16.01 10.34 -14.89
C GLY A 84 -15.84 9.38 -13.71
N LEU A 85 -16.64 8.32 -13.66
CA LEU A 85 -16.69 7.36 -12.54
C LEU A 85 -15.86 6.08 -12.77
N SER A 86 -14.58 6.19 -13.13
CA SER A 86 -13.73 5.02 -13.42
C SER A 86 -12.23 5.34 -13.51
N CYS A 87 -11.39 4.31 -13.54
CA CYS A 87 -9.94 4.35 -13.76
C CYS A 87 -9.56 4.50 -15.25
N HIS A 88 -10.27 5.37 -15.97
CA HIS A 88 -10.01 5.70 -17.38
C HIS A 88 -9.54 7.15 -17.57
N GLY A 89 -9.31 7.88 -16.47
CA GLY A 89 -8.77 9.24 -16.50
C GLY A 89 -7.25 9.27 -16.73
N ASP A 90 -6.67 10.46 -16.61
CA ASP A 90 -5.22 10.62 -16.73
C ASP A 90 -4.53 10.02 -15.52
N VAL A 91 -3.51 9.19 -15.76
CA VAL A 91 -2.65 8.65 -14.70
C VAL A 91 -1.78 9.79 -14.18
N ILE A 92 -1.99 10.15 -12.92
CA ILE A 92 -1.21 11.18 -12.23
C ILE A 92 -0.13 10.57 -11.33
N LEU A 93 -0.27 9.29 -11.00
CA LEU A 93 0.71 8.54 -10.23
C LEU A 93 0.75 7.09 -10.69
N GLU A 94 1.94 6.55 -10.85
CA GLU A 94 2.17 5.14 -11.15
C GLU A 94 3.51 4.69 -10.52
N TYR A 95 3.42 3.75 -9.59
CA TYR A 95 4.58 3.15 -8.94
C TYR A 95 4.46 1.63 -8.89
N THR A 96 5.59 0.97 -9.05
CA THR A 96 5.89 -0.35 -8.50
C THR A 96 6.66 -0.17 -7.19
N LYS A 97 6.73 -1.22 -6.35
CA LYS A 97 7.48 -1.15 -5.10
C LYS A 97 8.96 -0.87 -5.32
N GLU A 98 9.54 -1.51 -6.34
CA GLU A 98 10.90 -1.26 -6.81
C GLU A 98 11.12 0.21 -7.18
N LYS A 99 10.22 0.80 -7.98
CA LYS A 99 10.31 2.22 -8.34
C LYS A 99 10.20 3.13 -7.11
N ALA A 100 9.32 2.78 -6.16
CA ALA A 100 9.20 3.55 -4.92
C ALA A 100 10.48 3.46 -4.06
N GLU A 101 11.18 2.33 -4.07
CA GLU A 101 12.48 2.18 -3.45
C GLU A 101 13.55 3.02 -4.16
N GLU A 102 13.63 2.93 -5.49
CA GLU A 102 14.56 3.70 -6.33
C GLU A 102 14.40 5.22 -6.16
N ASP A 103 13.16 5.69 -6.09
CA ASP A 103 12.83 7.10 -5.91
C ASP A 103 12.92 7.56 -4.43
N ALA A 104 13.38 6.68 -3.53
CA ALA A 104 13.46 6.91 -2.08
C ALA A 104 12.13 7.39 -1.48
N LYS A 105 11.02 6.79 -1.94
CA LYS A 105 9.65 7.06 -1.49
C LYS A 105 9.13 6.06 -0.47
N LEU A 106 9.78 4.90 -0.34
CA LEU A 106 9.51 3.98 0.75
C LEU A 106 10.00 4.53 2.09
N SER A 107 9.32 4.14 3.15
CA SER A 107 9.75 4.34 4.53
C SER A 107 11.09 3.65 4.80
N ASP A 108 11.78 4.07 5.86
CA ASP A 108 13.08 3.51 6.26
C ASP A 108 13.05 1.99 6.49
N ASP A 109 11.89 1.45 6.87
CA ASP A 109 11.65 0.02 7.05
C ASP A 109 11.10 -0.69 5.79
N GLY A 110 10.90 0.04 4.70
CA GLY A 110 10.43 -0.48 3.41
C GLY A 110 8.95 -0.90 3.39
N THR A 111 8.18 -0.61 4.44
CA THR A 111 6.82 -1.15 4.61
C THR A 111 5.71 -0.29 4.02
N TYR A 112 5.95 1.01 3.82
CA TYR A 112 4.95 1.90 3.25
C TYR A 112 5.55 3.03 2.41
N MET A 113 4.71 3.63 1.56
CA MET A 113 4.95 4.89 0.87
C MET A 113 3.85 5.87 1.27
N CYS A 114 4.25 7.07 1.67
CA CYS A 114 3.34 8.19 1.93
C CYS A 114 3.50 9.26 0.85
N LEU A 115 2.40 9.58 0.17
CA LEU A 115 2.31 10.63 -0.82
C LEU A 115 1.43 11.75 -0.27
N VAL A 116 1.99 12.95 -0.25
CA VAL A 116 1.36 14.19 0.22
C VAL A 116 1.34 15.19 -0.93
N ASP A 117 0.60 16.28 -0.78
CA ASP A 117 0.45 17.35 -1.77
C ASP A 117 -0.13 16.84 -3.10
N LEU A 118 -1.02 15.84 -3.04
CA LEU A 118 -1.76 15.36 -4.21
C LEU A 118 -2.88 16.32 -4.63
N GLY A 119 -3.16 17.33 -3.79
CA GLY A 119 -4.13 18.38 -4.07
C GLY A 119 -3.62 19.32 -5.15
N GLY A 120 -4.41 19.51 -6.20
CA GLY A 120 -4.07 20.42 -7.30
C GLY A 120 -5.22 20.62 -8.27
N GLU A 121 -5.95 19.55 -8.57
CA GLU A 121 -7.14 19.61 -9.42
C GLU A 121 -8.37 19.09 -8.65
N PRO A 122 -9.48 19.84 -8.56
CA PRO A 122 -10.71 19.32 -7.96
C PRO A 122 -11.31 18.23 -8.87
N GLY A 123 -11.61 17.05 -8.33
CA GLY A 123 -12.20 16.00 -9.15
C GLY A 123 -12.17 14.61 -8.51
N PRO A 124 -13.04 13.70 -8.96
CA PRO A 124 -13.01 12.35 -8.42
C PRO A 124 -11.69 11.67 -8.81
N TYR A 125 -10.92 11.31 -7.80
CA TYR A 125 -9.73 10.50 -7.92
C TYR A 125 -10.10 9.03 -7.84
N TYR A 126 -9.45 8.22 -8.66
CA TYR A 126 -9.58 6.77 -8.65
C TYR A 126 -8.21 6.14 -8.46
N ALA A 127 -8.17 4.97 -7.85
CA ALA A 127 -6.95 4.20 -7.67
C ALA A 127 -7.14 2.76 -8.17
N SER A 128 -6.05 2.14 -8.61
CA SER A 128 -5.99 0.70 -8.87
C SER A 128 -4.76 0.09 -8.20
N TYR A 129 -4.89 -1.16 -7.77
CA TYR A 129 -3.80 -2.00 -7.29
C TYR A 129 -3.82 -3.26 -8.15
N THR A 130 -2.87 -3.44 -9.07
CA THR A 130 -2.92 -4.54 -10.04
C THR A 130 -1.65 -5.36 -9.94
N CYS A 131 -1.81 -6.67 -9.78
CA CYS A 131 -0.71 -7.64 -9.74
C CYS A 131 -0.70 -8.43 -11.05
N GLU A 132 0.49 -8.66 -11.62
CA GLU A 132 0.70 -9.46 -12.83
C GLU A 132 1.23 -10.86 -12.52
#